data_AF-A0A2W4SMN1-F1
#
_entry.id   AF-A0A2W4SMN1-F1
#
_cell.length_a   1.000
_cell.length_b   1.000
_cell.length_c   1.000
_cell.angle_alpha   90.00
_cell.angle_beta   90.00
_cell.angle_gamma   90.00
#
_symmetry.space_group_name_H-M   'P 1'
#
loop_
_entity.id
_entity.type
_entity.pdbx_description
1 polymer ?
#
loop_
_entity_poly.entity_id
_entity_poly.type
_entity_poly.pdbx_seq_one_letter_code
_entity_poly.pdbx_strand_id
1 'polypeptide(L)'
;PERIAVGGDAQGLHNHFQARVEHASYLGAILDIDVSLSGQDSAGSDRMLLQIPNKAGVAEPKPGETITIGWAEDAGLVYPREA
;
A
#
# COMPACT_ATOMS: atom_id res chain seq x y z
N PRO A 1 5.11 -3.59 -6.36
CA PRO A 1 4.82 -2.19 -5.96
C PRO A 1 3.72 -1.55 -6.81
N GLU A 2 3.81 -1.64 -8.13
CA GLU A 2 2.90 -0.97 -9.09
C GLU A 2 1.48 -1.55 -9.22
N ARG A 3 1.22 -2.75 -8.71
CA ARG A 3 -0.10 -3.42 -8.78
C ARG A 3 -0.95 -3.24 -7.51
N ILE A 4 -0.65 -2.22 -6.72
CA ILE A 4 -1.39 -1.90 -5.49
C ILE A 4 -2.30 -0.70 -5.78
N ALA A 5 -3.60 -0.90 -5.61
CA ALA A 5 -4.60 0.15 -5.65
C ALA A 5 -4.69 0.85 -4.29
N VAL A 6 -5.09 2.12 -4.29
CA VAL A 6 -5.19 2.97 -3.08
C VAL A 6 -6.56 3.65 -3.03
N GLY A 7 -7.11 3.79 -1.82
CA GLY A 7 -8.37 4.49 -1.58
C GLY A 7 -9.57 3.76 -2.21
N GLY A 8 -10.39 4.49 -2.95
CA GLY A 8 -11.59 3.93 -3.61
C GLY A 8 -11.27 2.82 -4.60
N ASP A 9 -10.12 2.89 -5.28
CA ASP A 9 -9.70 1.87 -6.27
C ASP A 9 -9.36 0.53 -5.60
N ALA A 10 -9.09 0.53 -4.30
CA ALA A 10 -8.85 -0.70 -3.53
C ALA A 10 -10.15 -1.41 -3.12
N GLN A 11 -11.31 -0.74 -3.24
CA GLN A 11 -12.57 -1.27 -2.77
C GLN A 11 -13.03 -2.45 -3.63
N GLY A 12 -13.34 -3.59 -2.99
CA GLY A 12 -13.79 -4.80 -3.68
C GLY A 12 -12.67 -5.69 -4.22
N LEU A 13 -11.40 -5.33 -4.01
CA LEU A 13 -10.28 -6.22 -4.28
C LEU A 13 -10.18 -7.32 -3.21
N HIS A 14 -9.68 -8.49 -3.62
CA HIS A 14 -9.55 -9.68 -2.77
C HIS A 14 -8.69 -9.40 -1.54
N ASN A 15 -7.53 -8.80 -1.79
CA ASN A 15 -6.58 -8.44 -0.75
C ASN A 15 -6.75 -6.95 -0.47
N HIS A 16 -7.45 -6.60 0.62
CA HIS A 16 -7.68 -5.20 1.00
C HIS A 16 -7.35 -4.99 2.49
N PHE A 17 -6.62 -3.93 2.79
CA PHE A 17 -6.11 -3.67 4.13
C PHE A 17 -6.13 -2.18 4.46
N GLN A 18 -6.27 -1.86 5.74
CA GLN A 18 -5.90 -0.55 6.24
C GLN A 18 -4.39 -0.50 6.44
N ALA A 19 -3.77 0.58 6.01
CA ALA A 19 -2.34 0.79 6.14
C ALA A 19 -2.06 2.23 6.57
N ARG A 20 -1.13 2.40 7.51
CA ARG A 20 -0.70 3.74 7.94
C ARG A 20 0.46 4.19 7.07
N VAL A 21 0.37 5.39 6.53
CA VAL A 21 1.45 6.03 5.80
C VAL A 21 2.52 6.45 6.79
N GLU A 22 3.75 6.03 6.52
CA GLU A 22 4.86 6.22 7.44
C GLU A 22 5.86 7.19 6.84
N HIS A 23 6.14 7.06 5.53
CA HIS A 23 6.88 8.04 4.74
C HIS A 23 6.24 8.22 3.37
N ALA A 24 6.39 9.43 2.81
CA ALA A 24 6.00 9.75 1.45
C ALA A 24 7.12 10.56 0.78
N SER A 25 7.56 10.12 -0.39
CA SER A 25 8.60 10.76 -1.20
C SER A 25 8.02 11.18 -2.54
N TYR A 26 8.08 12.48 -2.82
CA TYR A 26 7.61 13.04 -4.09
C TYR A 26 8.73 13.01 -5.13
N LEU A 27 8.56 12.20 -6.18
CA LEU A 27 9.55 11.96 -7.23
C LEU A 27 9.10 12.52 -8.60
N GLY A 28 8.33 13.61 -8.59
CA GLY A 28 7.79 14.23 -9.80
C GLY A 28 6.52 13.53 -10.27
N ALA A 29 6.61 12.57 -11.19
CA ALA A 29 5.44 11.89 -11.75
C ALA A 29 4.92 10.72 -10.89
N ILE A 30 5.69 10.32 -9.87
CA ILE A 30 5.41 9.20 -8.97
C ILE A 30 5.58 9.67 -7.53
N LEU A 31 4.73 9.17 -6.63
CA LEU A 31 4.96 9.19 -5.19
C LEU A 31 5.35 7.79 -4.74
N ASP A 32 6.47 7.69 -4.03
CA ASP A 32 6.87 6.48 -3.32
C ASP A 32 6.40 6.59 -1.87
N ILE A 33 5.65 5.61 -1.40
CA ILE A 33 4.99 5.63 -0.08
C ILE A 33 5.32 4.36 0.67
N ASP A 34 5.94 4.52 1.84
CA ASP A 34 6.11 3.45 2.80
C ASP A 34 4.89 3.39 3.72
N VAL A 35 4.27 2.22 3.82
CA VAL A 35 3.14 1.99 4.70
C VAL A 35 3.40 0.84 5.66
N SER A 36 2.79 0.91 6.85
CA SER A 36 2.69 -0.21 7.79
C SER A 36 1.28 -0.81 7.72
N LEU A 37 1.17 -2.13 7.61
CA LEU A 37 -0.12 -2.81 7.65
C LEU A 37 -0.65 -2.86 9.08
N SER A 38 -1.94 -2.60 9.28
CA SER A 38 -2.60 -2.81 10.57
C SER A 38 -3.27 -4.18 10.61
N GLY A 39 -2.82 -5.07 11.50
CA GLY A 39 -3.34 -6.43 11.68
C GLY A 39 -3.00 -7.01 13.06
N GLN A 40 -3.81 -7.97 13.54
CA GLN A 40 -3.75 -8.49 14.92
C GLN A 40 -2.50 -9.35 15.24
N ASP A 41 -1.73 -9.80 14.24
CA ASP A 41 -0.60 -10.72 14.44
C ASP A 41 0.76 -10.19 13.93
N SER A 42 0.86 -8.90 13.61
CA SER A 42 2.12 -8.28 13.12
C SER A 42 3.11 -8.08 14.27
N ALA A 43 3.73 -9.17 14.73
CA ALA A 43 4.87 -9.18 15.66
C ALA A 43 6.17 -8.62 15.05
N GLY A 44 6.14 -8.23 13.78
CA GLY A 44 7.08 -7.35 13.13
C GLY A 44 6.30 -6.31 12.32
N SER A 45 6.79 -5.08 12.24
CA SER A 45 6.14 -4.04 11.44
C SER A 45 6.23 -4.39 9.97
N ASP A 46 5.25 -5.11 9.43
CA ASP A 46 5.17 -5.41 8.00
C ASP A 46 5.09 -4.08 7.24
N ARG A 47 6.19 -3.75 6.55
CA ARG A 47 6.33 -2.53 5.74
C ARG A 47 6.12 -2.90 4.27
N MET A 48 5.36 -2.08 3.57
CA MET A 48 5.19 -2.18 2.13
C MET A 48 5.55 -0.85 1.46
N LEU A 49 6.25 -0.95 0.33
CA LEU A 49 6.49 0.18 -0.56
C LEU A 49 5.44 0.19 -1.67
N LEU A 50 4.75 1.31 -1.80
CA LEU A 50 3.78 1.60 -2.85
C LEU A 50 4.35 2.66 -3.78
N GLN A 51 4.04 2.53 -5.06
CA GLN A 51 4.37 3.54 -6.06
C GLN A 51 3.07 3.99 -6.72
N ILE A 52 2.65 5.21 -6.44
CA ILE A 52 1.41 5.74 -6.99
C ILE A 52 1.70 6.85 -8.01
N PRO A 53 0.95 6.91 -9.12
CA PRO A 53 1.06 8.03 -10.05
C PRO A 53 0.68 9.35 -9.35
N ASN A 54 1.54 10.35 -9.44
CA ASN A 54 1.21 11.70 -8.99
C ASN A 54 0.36 12.40 -10.06
N LYS A 55 -0.96 12.25 -9.96
CA LYS A 55 -1.94 12.83 -10.88
C LYS A 55 -2.82 13.84 -10.16
N ALA A 56 -3.17 14.92 -10.86
CA ALA A 56 -4.14 15.89 -10.36
C ALA A 56 -5.48 15.22 -10.06
N GLY A 57 -6.08 15.55 -8.91
CA GLY A 57 -7.37 15.00 -8.47
C GLY A 57 -7.28 13.77 -7.57
N VAL A 58 -6.08 13.19 -7.39
CA VAL A 58 -5.84 12.17 -6.36
C VAL A 58 -5.32 12.87 -5.11
N ALA A 59 -5.93 12.59 -3.95
CA ALA A 59 -5.46 13.13 -2.69
C ALA A 59 -4.06 12.57 -2.39
N GLU A 60 -3.10 13.46 -2.14
CA GLU A 60 -1.72 13.09 -1.78
C GLU A 60 -1.69 12.45 -0.39
N PRO A 61 -1.25 11.19 -0.24
CA PRO A 61 -1.19 10.54 1.07
C PRO A 61 -0.10 11.14 1.94
N LYS A 62 -0.43 11.44 3.20
CA LYS A 62 0.50 12.11 4.13
C LYS A 62 0.97 11.18 5.23
N PRO A 63 2.24 11.31 5.71
CA PRO A 63 2.71 10.61 6.89
C PRO A 63 1.74 10.75 8.08
N GLY A 64 1.41 9.62 8.70
CA GLY A 64 0.45 9.50 9.79
C GLY A 64 -0.98 9.21 9.38
N GLU A 65 -1.36 9.42 8.11
CA GLU A 65 -2.69 9.08 7.60
C GLU A 65 -2.87 7.55 7.49
N THR A 66 -4.11 7.09 7.71
CA THR A 66 -4.49 5.72 7.39
C THR A 66 -5.17 5.71 6.03
N ILE A 67 -4.65 4.91 5.11
CA ILE A 67 -5.19 4.71 3.77
C ILE A 67 -5.64 3.27 3.60
N THR A 68 -6.61 3.06 2.71
CA THR A 68 -6.97 1.71 2.26
C THR A 68 -6.07 1.36 1.07
N ILE A 69 -5.49 0.16 1.10
CA ILE A 69 -4.71 -0.38 -0.01
C ILE A 69 -5.31 -1.73 -0.43
N GLY A 70 -5.09 -2.13 -1.67
CA GLY A 70 -5.48 -3.47 -2.08
C GLY A 70 -4.94 -3.93 -3.41
N TRP A 71 -5.04 -5.23 -3.68
CA TRP A 71 -4.62 -5.87 -4.92
C TRP A 71 -5.48 -7.08 -5.25
N ALA A 72 -5.51 -7.45 -6.54
CA ALA A 72 -6.18 -8.67 -7.00
C ALA A 72 -5.49 -9.93 -6.45
N GLU A 73 -6.21 -11.05 -6.41
CA GLU A 73 -5.69 -12.32 -5.89
C GLU A 73 -4.44 -12.80 -6.66
N ASP A 74 -4.47 -12.66 -7.98
CA ASP A 74 -3.41 -13.08 -8.91
C ASP A 74 -2.23 -12.09 -8.99
N ALA A 75 -2.32 -10.94 -8.33
CA ALA A 75 -1.26 -9.94 -8.34
C ALA A 75 -0.12 -10.28 -7.36
N GLY A 76 -0.36 -11.20 -6.41
CA GLY A 76 0.63 -11.64 -5.43
C GLY A 76 1.48 -12.82 -5.90
N LEU A 77 2.72 -12.90 -5.41
CA LEU A 77 3.56 -14.10 -5.51
C LEU A 77 3.75 -14.65 -4.10
N VAL A 78 3.47 -15.94 -3.92
CA VAL A 78 3.65 -16.63 -2.64
C VAL A 78 4.84 -17.57 -2.76
N TYR A 79 5.78 -17.42 -1.84
CA TYR A 79 6.96 -18.29 -1.74
C TYR A 79 6.85 -19.12 -0.46
N PRO A 80 7.27 -20.40 -0.49
CA PRO A 80 7.33 -21.20 0.72
C PRO A 80 8.36 -20.58 1.68
N ARG A 81 8.04 -20.60 2.97
CA ARG A 81 9.01 -20.29 4.02
C ARG A 81 9.98 -21.47 4.09
N GLU A 82 11.29 -21.21 4.05
CA GLU A 82 12.28 -22.27 4.29
C GLU A 82 11.99 -22.93 5.65
N ALA A 83 12.08 -24.27 5.67
CA ALA A 83 11.70 -25.10 6.82
C ALA A 83 12.69 -24.99 7.98
#